data_AF-A0A6B2NKF6-F1
#
_entry.id   AF-A0A6B2NKF6-F1
#
_cell.length_a   1.000
_cell.length_b   1.000
_cell.length_c   1.000
_cell.angle_alpha   90.00
_cell.angle_beta   90.00
_cell.angle_gamma   90.00
#
_symmetry.space_group_name_H-M   'P 1'
#
loop_
_entity.id
_entity.type
_entity.pdbx_description
1 polymer ?
#
loop_
_entity_poly.entity_id
_entity_poly.type
_entity_poly.pdbx_seq_one_letter_code
_entity_poly.pdbx_strand_id
1 'polypeptide(L)'
;MQDLLTMLTTLSRPRLLIRAARFGQSTYNRERHLQRILGYGSLPRPAAALLRLIELEREVDEQRRADDAGYTLTRHVDLLIAMMGEAELLQASRASHLL
;
A
#
# COMPACT_ATOMS: atom_id res chain seq x y z
N MET A 1 -18.28 10.13 1.62
CA MET A 1 -16.96 9.88 2.25
C MET A 1 -16.63 8.42 2.05
N GLN A 2 -15.82 8.07 1.05
CA GLN A 2 -15.52 6.67 0.71
C GLN A 2 -14.66 6.06 1.82
N ASP A 3 -15.07 4.90 2.34
CA ASP A 3 -14.29 4.14 3.31
C ASP A 3 -13.01 3.66 2.63
N LEU A 4 -11.85 3.87 3.26
CA LEU A 4 -10.53 3.49 2.72
C LEU A 4 -10.47 2.01 2.36
N LEU A 5 -11.19 1.19 3.12
CA LEU A 5 -11.31 -0.24 2.87
C LEU A 5 -12.08 -0.50 1.58
N THR A 6 -13.16 0.24 1.33
CA THR A 6 -13.89 0.16 0.06
C THR A 6 -12.99 0.55 -1.10
N MET A 7 -12.17 1.61 -0.96
CA MET A 7 -11.19 1.96 -1.98
C MET A 7 -10.24 0.79 -2.29
N LEU A 8 -9.69 0.13 -1.26
CA LEU A 8 -8.84 -1.04 -1.43
C LEU A 8 -9.54 -2.20 -2.14
N THR A 9 -10.80 -2.49 -1.78
CA THR A 9 -11.57 -3.58 -2.42
C THR A 9 -11.89 -3.33 -3.89
N THR A 10 -11.93 -2.07 -4.32
CA THR A 10 -12.18 -1.70 -5.72
C THR A 10 -10.92 -1.71 -6.58
N LEU A 11 -9.73 -1.88 -5.99
CA LEU A 11 -8.48 -2.01 -6.75
C LEU A 11 -8.42 -3.39 -7.41
N SER A 12 -8.74 -3.44 -8.70
CA SER A 12 -8.53 -4.64 -9.52
C SER A 12 -7.06 -4.72 -9.93
N ARG A 13 -6.33 -5.71 -9.39
CA ARG A 13 -4.90 -5.93 -9.66
C ARG A 13 -4.65 -7.35 -10.16
N PRO A 14 -3.63 -7.57 -11.02
CA PRO A 14 -3.21 -8.90 -11.42
C PRO A 14 -3.00 -9.81 -10.20
N ARG A 15 -3.60 -11.01 -10.23
CA ARG A 15 -3.59 -11.94 -9.09
C ARG A 15 -2.18 -12.30 -8.62
N LEU A 16 -1.20 -12.30 -9.53
CA LEU A 16 0.21 -12.56 -9.21
C LEU A 16 0.81 -11.49 -8.30
N LEU A 17 0.56 -10.21 -8.57
CA LEU A 17 1.05 -9.09 -7.75
C LEU A 17 0.47 -9.15 -6.34
N ILE A 18 -0.83 -9.42 -6.24
CA ILE A 18 -1.51 -9.57 -4.95
C ILE A 18 -0.92 -10.75 -4.16
N ARG A 19 -0.64 -11.89 -4.81
CA ARG A 19 -0.01 -13.03 -4.14
C ARG A 19 1.40 -12.70 -3.65
N ALA A 20 2.23 -12.07 -4.48
CA ALA A 20 3.57 -11.65 -4.09
C ALA A 20 3.53 -10.70 -2.88
N ALA A 21 2.64 -9.71 -2.92
CA ALA A 21 2.46 -8.77 -1.82
C ALA A 21 1.98 -9.44 -0.53
N ARG A 22 1.07 -10.43 -0.60
CA ARG A 22 0.63 -11.19 0.58
C ARG A 22 1.77 -11.96 1.25
N PHE A 23 2.68 -12.56 0.48
CA PHE A 23 3.86 -13.20 1.07
C PHE A 23 4.78 -12.18 1.74
N GLY A 24 5.00 -11.03 1.10
CA GLY A 24 5.82 -9.94 1.62
C GLY A 24 5.21 -9.18 2.81
N GLN A 25 3.88 -9.18 2.97
CA GLN A 25 3.18 -8.49 4.07
C GLN A 25 3.72 -8.91 5.45
N SER A 26 4.02 -10.19 5.64
CA SER A 26 4.59 -10.71 6.89
C SER A 26 5.94 -10.07 7.28
N THR A 27 6.66 -9.53 6.30
CA THR A 27 7.96 -8.87 6.49
C THR A 27 7.85 -7.35 6.55
N TYR A 28 6.63 -6.80 6.52
CA TYR A 28 6.40 -5.36 6.51
C TYR A 28 6.86 -4.71 7.82
N ASN A 29 7.98 -3.98 7.74
CA ASN A 29 8.41 -3.02 8.74
C ASN A 29 7.97 -1.61 8.35
N ARG A 30 7.05 -1.03 9.13
CA ARG A 30 6.43 0.27 8.84
C ARG A 30 7.43 1.41 8.65
N GLU A 31 8.37 1.55 9.57
CA GLU A 31 9.34 2.64 9.54
C GLU A 31 10.22 2.55 8.30
N ARG A 32 10.87 1.40 8.08
CA ARG A 32 11.79 1.20 6.95
C ARG A 32 11.09 1.31 5.60
N HIS A 33 9.92 0.68 5.43
CA HIS A 33 9.23 0.66 4.14
C HIS A 33 8.62 2.02 3.80
N LEU A 34 7.95 2.67 4.75
CA LEU A 34 7.36 3.98 4.47
C LEU A 34 8.43 5.05 4.27
N GLN A 35 9.55 5.03 5.00
CA GLN A 35 10.65 5.96 4.74
C GLN A 35 11.22 5.79 3.32
N ARG A 36 11.35 4.54 2.86
CA ARG A 36 11.83 4.25 1.51
C ARG A 36 10.86 4.68 0.42
N ILE A 37 9.54 4.56 0.66
CA ILE A 37 8.50 4.82 -0.34
C ILE A 37 8.07 6.30 -0.34
N LEU A 38 7.83 6.88 0.82
CA LEU A 38 7.30 8.24 1.00
C LEU A 38 8.40 9.28 1.23
N GLY A 39 9.65 8.84 1.41
CA GLY A 39 10.79 9.69 1.72
C GLY A 39 11.00 9.90 3.23
N TYR A 40 11.94 10.79 3.54
CA TYR A 40 12.36 11.07 4.90
C TYR A 40 11.41 12.06 5.60
N GLY A 41 11.19 11.87 6.90
CA GLY A 41 10.35 12.73 7.72
C GLY A 41 9.57 11.96 8.77
N SER A 42 8.66 12.64 9.46
CA SER A 42 7.75 11.99 10.40
C SER A 42 6.78 11.07 9.66
N LEU A 43 6.65 9.84 10.16
CA LEU A 43 5.74 8.86 9.58
C LEU A 43 4.29 9.33 9.76
N PRO A 44 3.50 9.45 8.69
CA PRO A 44 2.09 9.84 8.80
C PRO A 44 1.31 8.79 9.58
N ARG A 45 0.11 9.13 10.06
CA ARG A 45 -0.81 8.14 10.68
C ARG A 45 -1.26 7.11 9.62
N PRO A 46 -1.63 5.87 10.01
CA PRO A 46 -1.91 4.80 9.05
C PRO A 46 -2.91 5.13 7.95
N ALA A 47 -4.01 5.82 8.29
CA ALA A 47 -4.99 6.27 7.29
C ALA A 47 -4.39 7.23 6.25
N ALA A 48 -3.56 8.19 6.69
CA ALA A 48 -2.90 9.15 5.82
C ALA A 48 -1.77 8.52 5.00
N ALA A 49 -1.04 7.56 5.58
CA ALA A 49 -0.06 6.76 4.85
C ALA A 49 -0.74 5.96 3.72
N LEU A 50 -1.83 5.27 4.04
CA LEU A 50 -2.58 4.45 3.10
C LEU A 50 -3.14 5.25 1.91
N LEU A 51 -3.65 6.46 2.15
CA LEU A 51 -4.10 7.36 1.09
C LEU A 51 -2.99 7.67 0.08
N ARG A 52 -1.81 8.07 0.58
CA ARG A 52 -0.66 8.36 -0.28
C ARG A 52 -0.18 7.14 -1.03
N LEU A 53 -0.18 5.97 -0.38
CA LEU A 53 0.20 4.71 -1.02
C LEU A 53 -0.77 4.34 -2.15
N ILE A 54 -2.08 4.57 -1.99
CA ILE A 54 -3.07 4.34 -3.05
C ILE A 54 -2.81 5.25 -4.27
N GLU A 55 -2.47 6.52 -4.04
CA GLU A 55 -2.14 7.47 -5.11
C GLU A 55 -0.90 7.01 -5.89
N LEU A 56 0.20 6.71 -5.18
CA LEU A 56 1.43 6.19 -5.79
C LEU A 56 1.21 4.87 -6.53
N GLU A 57 0.38 3.99 -6.00
CA GLU A 57 0.10 2.70 -6.61
C GLU A 57 -0.71 2.86 -7.91
N ARG A 58 -1.61 3.86 -7.99
CA ARG A 58 -2.31 4.19 -9.24
C ARG A 58 -1.35 4.65 -10.32
N GLU A 59 -0.42 5.54 -10.00
CA GLU A 59 0.62 6.00 -10.94
C GLU A 59 1.47 4.81 -11.45
N VAL A 60 1.85 3.89 -10.56
CA VAL A 60 2.63 2.71 -10.94
C VAL A 60 1.82 1.71 -11.77
N ASP A 61 0.53 1.54 -11.51
CA ASP A 61 -0.34 0.69 -12.34
C ASP A 61 -0.62 1.32 -13.72
N GLU A 62 -0.66 2.66 -13.82
CA GLU A 62 -0.70 3.36 -15.10
C GLU A 62 0.58 3.12 -15.92
N GLN A 63 1.75 3.28 -15.30
CA GLN A 63 3.04 2.94 -15.93
C GLN A 63 3.07 1.48 -16.42
N ARG A 64 2.58 0.53 -15.61
CA ARG A 64 2.47 -0.88 -16.00
C ARG A 64 1.59 -1.08 -17.23
N ARG A 65 0.46 -0.38 -17.33
CA ARG A 65 -0.49 -0.51 -18.44
C ARG A 65 0.03 0.14 -19.72
N ALA A 66 0.82 1.19 -19.58
CA ALA A 66 1.45 1.90 -20.68
C ALA A 66 2.73 1.22 -21.20
N ASP A 67 3.19 0.14 -20.55
CA ASP A 67 4.50 -0.49 -20.79
C ASP A 67 5.65 0.54 -20.67
N ASP A 68 5.51 1.44 -19.69
CA ASP A 68 6.43 2.55 -19.47
C ASP A 68 7.80 2.04 -19.02
N ALA A 69 8.88 2.60 -19.57
CA ALA A 69 10.25 2.20 -19.26
C ALA A 69 10.65 2.46 -17.79
N GLY A 70 9.94 3.36 -17.09
CA GLY A 70 10.10 3.62 -15.66
C GLY A 70 9.36 2.62 -14.77
N TYR A 71 8.52 1.74 -15.33
CA TYR A 71 7.81 0.74 -14.55
C TYR A 71 8.79 -0.26 -13.93
N THR A 72 8.67 -0.45 -12.62
CA THR A 72 9.44 -1.48 -11.90
C THR A 72 8.51 -2.37 -11.11
N LEU A 73 8.52 -3.67 -11.43
CA LEU A 73 7.74 -4.70 -10.74
C LEU A 73 8.00 -4.71 -9.23
N THR A 74 9.27 -4.60 -8.81
CA THR A 74 9.64 -4.61 -7.38
C THR A 74 9.02 -3.44 -6.64
N ARG A 75 9.04 -2.23 -7.23
CA ARG A 75 8.38 -1.04 -6.67
C ARG A 75 6.87 -1.25 -6.53
N HIS A 76 6.23 -1.88 -7.52
CA HIS A 76 4.79 -2.16 -7.46
C HIS A 76 4.46 -3.13 -6.31
N VAL A 77 5.23 -4.22 -6.19
CA VAL A 77 5.04 -5.19 -5.11
C VAL A 77 5.30 -4.54 -3.74
N ASP A 78 6.34 -3.71 -3.61
CA ASP A 78 6.65 -2.96 -2.39
C ASP A 78 5.50 -2.05 -1.95
N LEU A 79 4.88 -1.32 -2.89
CA LEU A 79 3.71 -0.49 -2.62
C LEU A 79 2.54 -1.33 -2.12
N LEU A 80 2.27 -2.46 -2.77
CA LEU A 80 1.19 -3.36 -2.37
C LEU A 80 1.42 -3.98 -0.99
N ILE A 81 2.66 -4.34 -0.66
CA ILE A 81 3.05 -4.81 0.69
C ILE A 81 2.75 -3.73 1.73
N ALA A 82 3.18 -2.50 1.47
CA ALA A 82 2.96 -1.38 2.39
C ALA A 82 1.47 -1.06 2.55
N MET A 83 0.69 -1.11 1.48
CA MET A 83 -0.76 -0.91 1.54
C MET A 83 -1.46 -1.97 2.39
N MET A 84 -1.10 -3.25 2.22
CA MET A 84 -1.68 -4.33 3.03
C MET A 84 -1.31 -4.17 4.50
N GLY A 85 -0.06 -3.83 4.80
CA GLY A 85 0.40 -3.60 6.17
C GLY A 85 -0.27 -2.39 6.84
N GLU A 86 -0.38 -1.25 6.16
CA GLU A 86 -1.08 -0.09 6.72
C GLU A 86 -2.59 -0.32 6.88
N ALA A 87 -3.21 -1.10 5.97
CA ALA A 87 -4.60 -1.49 6.10
C ALA A 87 -4.84 -2.37 7.34
N GLU A 88 -3.95 -3.33 7.60
CA GLU A 88 -4.01 -4.17 8.80
C GLU A 88 -3.87 -3.35 10.09
N LEU A 89 -2.91 -2.42 10.13
CA LEU A 89 -2.72 -1.50 11.26
C LEU A 89 -3.94 -0.60 11.48
N LEU A 90 -4.55 -0.09 10.40
CA LEU A 90 -5.75 0.72 10.48
C LEU A 90 -6.91 -0.09 11.09
N GLN A 91 -7.07 -1.34 10.69
CA GLN A 91 -8.12 -2.23 11.23
C GLN A 91 -7.88 -2.59 12.69
N ALA A 92 -6.63 -2.90 13.06
CA ALA A 92 -6.27 -3.15 14.46
C ALA A 92 -6.56 -1.92 15.35
N SER A 93 -6.23 -0.71 14.87
CA SER A 93 -6.49 0.53 15.60
C SER A 93 -7.98 0.83 15.79
N ARG A 94 -8.82 0.48 14.81
CA ARG A 94 -10.28 0.58 14.91
C ARG A 94 -10.85 -0.41 15.92
N ALA A 95 -10.37 -1.66 15.90
CA ALA A 95 -10.82 -2.70 16.83
C ALA A 95 -10.46 -2.35 18.28
N SER A 96 -9.28 -1.81 18.55
CA SER A 96 -8.87 -1.37 19.88
C SER A 96 -9.67 -0.18 20.43
N HIS A 97 -10.34 0.58 19.57
CA HIS A 97 -11.14 1.74 19.99
C HIS A 97 -12.60 1.36 20.33
N LEU A 98 -12.99 0.09 20.10
CA LEU A 98 -14.33 -0.43 20.35
C LEU A 98 -14.42 -1.31 21.61
N LEU A 99 -13.31 -1.51 22.32
CA LEU A 99 -13.20 -2.20 23.61
C LEU A 99 -12.90 -1.20 24.72
#